data_AF-A0A7Y2Y7V2-F1
#
_entry.id   AF-A0A7Y2Y7V2-F1
#
_cell.length_a   1.000
_cell.length_b   1.000
_cell.length_c   1.000
_cell.angle_alpha   90.00
_cell.angle_beta   90.00
_cell.angle_gamma   90.00
#
_symmetry.space_group_name_H-M   'P 1'
#
loop_
_entity.id
_entity.type
_entity.pdbx_description
1 polymer ?
#
loop_
_entity_poly.entity_id
_entity_poly.type
_entity_poly.pdbx_seq_one_letter_code
_entity_poly.pdbx_strand_id
1 'polypeptide(L)'
;MTIQDVIQHLEELAPLAYAEEFDNVGLLVGKANTKVTGILITLDTLESIVDEAIENNCNLIVSFHPIIFSGLKKLTGRSYVERVVMKALKNDIAIFAIHTALDNSWNGVNDMICDQLGLINRKILIPQSETIKKLTTYVPNDEA
;
A
#
# COMPACT_ATOMS: atom_id res chain seq x y z
N MET A 1 -16.46 -6.07 7.10
CA MET A 1 -15.34 -5.67 6.24
C MET A 1 -15.35 -4.17 6.04
N THR A 2 -14.52 -3.51 6.83
CA THR A 2 -14.11 -2.11 6.68
C THR A 2 -12.87 -2.02 5.81
N ILE A 3 -12.47 -0.81 5.42
CA ILE A 3 -11.22 -0.59 4.69
C ILE A 3 -10.03 -1.02 5.56
N GLN A 4 -10.08 -0.78 6.87
CA GLN A 4 -9.06 -1.25 7.81
C GLN A 4 -8.88 -2.77 7.75
N ASP A 5 -9.97 -3.53 7.66
CA ASP A 5 -9.91 -4.99 7.55
C ASP A 5 -9.17 -5.42 6.27
N VAL A 6 -9.39 -4.72 5.15
CA VAL A 6 -8.67 -4.97 3.90
C VAL A 6 -7.20 -4.60 4.00
N ILE A 7 -6.89 -3.43 4.57
CA ILE A 7 -5.52 -2.96 4.79
C ILE A 7 -4.75 -3.98 5.63
N GLN A 8 -5.35 -4.51 6.70
CA GLN A 8 -4.70 -5.51 7.54
C GLN A 8 -4.29 -6.76 6.74
N HIS A 9 -5.14 -7.26 5.84
CA HIS A 9 -4.78 -8.37 4.96
C HIS A 9 -3.70 -8.02 3.94
N LEU A 10 -3.68 -6.78 3.43
CA LEU A 10 -2.60 -6.32 2.55
C LEU A 10 -1.27 -6.21 3.31
N GLU A 11 -1.29 -5.78 4.58
CA GLU A 11 -0.11 -5.70 5.44
C GLU A 11 0.40 -7.07 5.90
N GLU A 12 -0.46 -8.10 5.95
CA GLU A 12 -0.01 -9.50 6.12
C GLU A 12 0.79 -9.99 4.91
N LEU A 13 0.39 -9.59 3.69
CA LEU A 13 1.11 -9.92 2.46
C LEU A 13 2.39 -9.08 2.29
N ALA A 14 2.31 -7.78 2.57
CA ALA A 14 3.41 -6.84 2.40
C ALA A 14 3.38 -5.82 3.55
N PRO A 15 4.03 -6.13 4.67
CA PRO A 15 4.13 -5.23 5.82
C PRO A 15 4.68 -3.87 5.40
N LEU A 16 4.01 -2.78 5.77
CA LEU A 16 4.45 -1.43 5.39
C LEU A 16 5.83 -1.07 5.96
N ALA A 17 6.27 -1.77 7.03
CA ALA A 17 7.62 -1.65 7.57
C ALA A 17 8.73 -2.08 6.60
N TYR A 18 8.39 -2.76 5.49
CA TYR A 18 9.33 -3.13 4.44
C TYR A 18 9.52 -2.03 3.38
N ALA A 19 8.68 -0.98 3.40
CA ALA A 19 8.82 0.13 2.49
C ALA A 19 10.14 0.89 2.71
N GLU A 20 10.68 1.45 1.64
CA GLU A 20 11.88 2.29 1.68
C GLU A 20 11.60 3.63 2.37
N GLU A 21 12.61 4.23 2.99
CA GLU A 21 12.45 5.46 3.80
C GLU A 21 11.90 6.67 3.04
N PHE A 22 12.13 6.72 1.72
CA PHE A 22 11.67 7.82 0.88
C PHE A 22 10.20 7.67 0.44
N ASP A 23 9.59 6.51 0.69
CA ASP A 23 8.32 6.14 0.12
C ASP A 23 7.12 6.71 0.90
N ASN A 24 5.95 6.70 0.27
CA ASN A 24 4.70 7.10 0.90
C ASN A 24 3.60 6.05 0.69
N VAL A 25 3.66 4.99 1.49
CA VAL A 25 2.72 3.85 1.47
C VAL A 25 1.62 4.00 2.51
N GLY A 26 0.61 3.12 2.45
CA GLY A 26 -0.52 3.08 3.37
C GLY A 26 -1.77 3.76 2.81
N LEU A 27 -2.71 4.11 3.71
CA LEU A 27 -3.94 4.80 3.35
C LEU A 27 -3.68 6.30 3.11
N LEU A 28 -3.68 6.72 1.86
CA LEU A 28 -3.35 8.09 1.45
C LEU A 28 -4.57 9.01 1.39
N VAL A 29 -5.73 8.46 1.06
CA VAL A 29 -7.00 9.19 0.94
C VAL A 29 -8.12 8.35 1.53
N GLY A 30 -9.06 8.98 2.25
CA GLY A 30 -10.25 8.32 2.79
C GLY A 30 -10.20 8.05 4.29
N LYS A 31 -11.02 7.11 4.76
CA LYS A 31 -11.16 6.75 6.19
C LYS A 31 -11.14 5.24 6.35
N ALA A 32 -10.26 4.73 7.23
CA ALA A 32 -10.10 3.29 7.43
C ALA A 32 -11.36 2.58 7.95
N ASN A 33 -12.18 3.28 8.75
CA ASN A 33 -13.39 2.69 9.33
C ASN A 33 -14.60 2.67 8.37
N THR A 34 -14.46 3.15 7.14
CA THR A 34 -15.53 3.11 6.13
C THR A 34 -15.80 1.66 5.71
N LYS A 35 -17.07 1.29 5.57
CA LYS A 35 -17.48 -0.03 5.05
C LYS A 35 -17.07 -0.15 3.57
N VAL A 36 -16.45 -1.26 3.20
CA VAL A 36 -16.08 -1.53 1.81
C VAL A 36 -17.30 -1.93 1.00
N THR A 37 -17.41 -1.39 -0.21
CA THR A 37 -18.46 -1.70 -1.20
C THR A 37 -17.89 -2.41 -2.43
N GLY A 38 -16.64 -2.10 -2.78
CA GLY A 38 -15.86 -2.76 -3.83
C GLY A 38 -14.41 -2.28 -3.78
N ILE A 39 -13.50 -3.09 -4.30
CA ILE A 39 -12.06 -2.84 -4.32
C ILE A 39 -11.60 -2.86 -5.78
N LEU A 40 -10.95 -1.79 -6.22
CA LEU A 40 -10.29 -1.72 -7.52
C LEU A 40 -8.78 -1.77 -7.32
N ILE A 41 -8.09 -2.67 -8.03
CA ILE A 41 -6.63 -2.82 -7.96
C ILE A 41 -6.02 -2.19 -9.21
N THR A 42 -5.00 -1.34 -9.04
CA THR A 42 -4.33 -0.63 -10.15
C THR A 42 -2.83 -0.52 -9.94
N LEU A 43 -2.09 -0.29 -11.03
CA LEU A 43 -0.70 0.14 -10.98
C LEU A 43 -0.62 1.64 -10.61
N ASP A 44 -1.32 2.47 -11.38
CA ASP A 44 -1.36 3.93 -11.23
C ASP A 44 -2.79 4.41 -10.95
N THR A 45 -2.96 5.34 -10.02
CA THR A 45 -4.28 5.94 -9.76
C THR A 45 -4.46 7.20 -10.60
N LEU A 46 -4.99 7.05 -11.82
CA LEU A 46 -5.33 8.16 -12.71
C LEU A 46 -6.79 8.62 -12.53
N GLU A 47 -7.17 9.74 -13.15
CA GLU A 47 -8.54 10.26 -13.09
C GLU A 47 -9.57 9.26 -13.65
N SER A 48 -9.17 8.50 -14.69
CA SER A 48 -9.96 7.43 -15.30
C SER A 48 -10.15 6.22 -14.40
N ILE A 49 -9.19 5.94 -13.50
CA ILE A 49 -9.30 4.84 -12.53
C ILE A 49 -10.28 5.22 -11.42
N VAL A 50 -10.34 6.51 -11.06
CA VAL A 50 -11.40 6.99 -10.17
C VAL A 50 -12.77 6.90 -10.86
N ASP A 51 -12.87 7.20 -12.16
CA ASP A 51 -14.10 6.99 -12.92
C ASP A 51 -14.51 5.51 -12.94
N GLU A 52 -13.58 4.60 -13.24
CA GLU A 52 -13.83 3.16 -13.22
C GLU A 52 -14.30 2.68 -11.84
N ALA A 53 -13.70 3.18 -10.76
CA ALA A 53 -14.14 2.86 -9.40
C ALA A 53 -15.58 3.35 -9.14
N ILE A 54 -15.95 4.54 -9.61
CA ILE A 54 -17.33 5.06 -9.51
C ILE A 54 -18.29 4.17 -10.31
N GLU A 55 -17.96 3.87 -11.56
CA GLU A 55 -18.78 3.07 -12.46
C GLU A 55 -19.04 1.65 -11.92
N ASN A 56 -18.03 1.07 -11.25
CA ASN A 56 -18.10 -0.27 -10.65
C ASN A 56 -18.54 -0.27 -9.18
N ASN A 57 -18.90 0.89 -8.62
CA ASN A 57 -19.29 1.04 -7.21
C ASN A 57 -18.23 0.49 -6.23
N CYS A 58 -16.96 0.75 -6.54
CA CYS A 58 -15.82 0.52 -5.67
C CYS A 58 -15.48 1.77 -4.87
N ASN A 59 -15.29 1.63 -3.56
CA ASN A 59 -14.92 2.73 -2.67
C ASN A 59 -13.53 2.58 -2.03
N LEU A 60 -12.75 1.62 -2.52
CA LEU A 60 -11.34 1.47 -2.19
C LEU A 60 -10.55 1.20 -3.48
N ILE A 61 -9.57 2.04 -3.76
CA ILE A 61 -8.55 1.81 -4.78
C ILE A 61 -7.28 1.34 -4.06
N VAL A 62 -6.77 0.17 -4.43
CA VAL A 62 -5.47 -0.36 -4.01
C VAL A 62 -4.51 -0.14 -5.17
N SER A 63 -3.59 0.80 -4.99
CA SER A 63 -2.62 1.22 -6.00
C SER A 63 -1.24 0.68 -5.68
N PHE A 64 -0.48 0.30 -6.69
CA PHE A 64 0.94 0.06 -6.50
C PHE A 64 1.68 1.39 -6.30
N HIS A 65 1.61 2.32 -7.26
CA HIS A 65 2.26 3.62 -7.13
C HIS A 65 1.41 4.58 -6.26
N PRO A 66 2.04 5.32 -5.33
CA PRO A 66 1.34 6.26 -4.46
C PRO A 66 0.97 7.55 -5.21
N ILE A 67 -0.32 7.86 -5.24
CA ILE A 67 -0.82 9.09 -5.90
C ILE A 67 -0.30 10.36 -5.22
N ILE A 68 -0.15 10.34 -3.89
CA ILE A 68 0.53 11.39 -3.12
C ILE A 68 1.92 10.86 -2.83
N PHE A 69 2.93 11.19 -3.63
CA PHE A 69 4.32 10.81 -3.33
C PHE A 69 5.06 11.90 -2.54
N SER A 70 4.71 13.16 -2.78
CA SER A 70 5.21 14.30 -2.02
C SER A 70 4.04 15.12 -1.46
N GLY A 71 4.26 15.76 -0.32
CA GLY A 71 3.21 16.49 0.39
C GLY A 71 2.52 17.56 -0.46
N LEU A 72 1.20 17.52 -0.55
CA LEU A 72 0.39 18.48 -1.29
C LEU A 72 0.24 19.79 -0.50
N LYS A 73 0.73 20.90 -1.05
CA LYS A 73 0.60 22.24 -0.44
C LYS A 73 -0.71 22.94 -0.78
N LYS A 74 -1.39 22.52 -1.86
CA LYS A 74 -2.63 23.12 -2.38
C LYS A 74 -3.49 22.02 -3.02
N LEU A 75 -4.81 22.19 -2.99
CA LEU A 75 -5.81 21.34 -3.66
C LEU A 75 -6.75 22.24 -4.47
N THR A 76 -6.29 22.61 -5.67
CA THR A 76 -6.95 23.54 -6.60
C THR A 76 -7.32 22.89 -7.92
N GLY A 77 -6.95 21.62 -8.12
CA GLY A 77 -7.16 20.87 -9.36
C GLY A 77 -6.16 21.22 -10.48
N ARG A 78 -5.07 21.93 -10.14
CA ARG A 78 -4.07 22.37 -11.11
C ARG A 78 -3.26 21.20 -11.67
N SER A 79 -2.79 20.32 -10.79
CA SER A 79 -2.09 19.09 -11.19
C SER A 79 -3.06 17.90 -11.29
N TYR A 80 -2.67 16.84 -12.01
CA TYR A 80 -3.47 15.63 -12.08
C TYR A 80 -3.61 14.96 -10.69
N VAL A 81 -2.54 14.97 -9.88
CA VAL A 81 -2.58 14.47 -8.49
C VAL A 81 -3.67 15.17 -7.68
N GLU A 82 -3.71 16.51 -7.73
CA GLU A 82 -4.76 17.28 -7.06
C GLU A 82 -6.15 16.89 -7.57
N ARG A 83 -6.34 16.75 -8.89
CA ARG A 83 -7.64 16.38 -9.46
C ARG A 83 -8.08 14.98 -9.05
N VAL A 84 -7.18 14.00 -9.07
CA VAL A 84 -7.46 12.62 -8.64
C VAL A 84 -7.84 12.61 -7.16
N VAL A 85 -7.05 13.22 -6.29
CA VAL A 85 -7.32 13.27 -4.84
C VAL A 85 -8.65 13.98 -4.56
N MET A 86 -8.89 15.14 -5.19
CA MET A 86 -10.14 15.88 -5.02
C MET A 86 -11.34 15.08 -5.53
N LYS A 87 -11.20 14.35 -6.64
CA LYS A 87 -12.28 13.53 -7.22
C LYS A 87 -12.58 12.31 -6.34
N ALA A 88 -11.56 11.63 -5.84
CA ALA A 88 -11.73 10.51 -4.91
C ALA A 88 -12.43 10.96 -3.62
N LEU A 89 -11.99 12.09 -3.03
CA LEU A 89 -12.63 12.68 -1.84
C LEU A 89 -14.10 13.04 -2.07
N LYS A 90 -14.44 13.61 -3.23
CA LYS A 90 -15.83 14.00 -3.56
C LYS A 90 -16.77 12.81 -3.73
N ASN A 91 -16.25 11.62 -4.02
CA ASN A 91 -17.02 10.40 -4.25
C ASN A 91 -16.83 9.38 -3.12
N ASP A 92 -16.27 9.78 -1.98
CA ASP A 92 -16.00 8.92 -0.82
C ASP A 92 -15.18 7.66 -1.16
N ILE A 93 -14.26 7.78 -2.12
CA ILE A 93 -13.35 6.71 -2.54
C ILE A 93 -12.03 6.86 -1.79
N ALA A 94 -11.64 5.79 -1.10
CA ALA A 94 -10.34 5.69 -0.45
C ALA A 94 -9.26 5.22 -1.42
N ILE A 95 -8.01 5.64 -1.17
CA ILE A 95 -6.84 5.22 -1.96
C ILE A 95 -5.76 4.73 -1.00
N PHE A 96 -5.38 3.47 -1.14
CA PHE A 96 -4.28 2.83 -0.43
C PHE A 96 -3.14 2.55 -1.41
N ALA A 97 -1.89 2.80 -1.01
CA ALA A 97 -0.70 2.54 -1.81
C ALA A 97 0.23 1.54 -1.11
N ILE A 98 0.79 0.58 -1.86
CA ILE A 98 1.62 -0.50 -1.28
C ILE A 98 3.08 -0.50 -1.78
N HIS A 99 3.33 0.03 -2.99
CA HIS A 99 4.61 0.37 -3.59
C HIS A 99 5.81 -0.50 -3.14
N THR A 100 6.86 0.11 -2.56
CA THR A 100 8.10 -0.59 -2.23
C THR A 100 7.93 -1.66 -1.14
N ALA A 101 6.91 -1.58 -0.28
CA ALA A 101 6.61 -2.66 0.66
C ALA A 101 6.25 -3.96 -0.07
N LEU A 102 5.55 -3.85 -1.21
CA LEU A 102 5.26 -5.01 -2.06
C LEU A 102 6.47 -5.42 -2.90
N ASP A 103 7.34 -4.50 -3.33
CA ASP A 103 8.60 -4.87 -4.00
C ASP A 103 9.52 -5.69 -3.08
N ASN A 104 9.57 -5.32 -1.80
CA ASN A 104 10.40 -5.92 -0.77
C ASN A 104 9.74 -7.10 -0.04
N SER A 105 8.50 -7.45 -0.39
CA SER A 105 7.83 -8.64 0.16
C SER A 105 8.33 -9.93 -0.49
N TRP A 106 8.40 -11.00 0.31
CA TRP A 106 8.77 -12.35 -0.14
C TRP A 106 7.90 -12.88 -1.27
N ASN A 107 6.61 -12.54 -1.25
CA ASN A 107 5.64 -12.93 -2.28
C ASN A 107 5.13 -11.70 -3.05
N GLY A 108 6.07 -10.79 -3.33
CA GLY A 108 5.84 -9.50 -3.94
C GLY A 108 6.01 -9.46 -5.46
N VAL A 109 6.21 -8.24 -5.98
CA VAL A 109 6.38 -7.99 -7.42
C VAL A 109 7.55 -8.80 -7.99
N ASN A 110 8.71 -8.76 -7.32
CA ASN A 110 9.92 -9.42 -7.80
C ASN A 110 9.80 -10.94 -7.79
N ASP A 111 9.09 -11.53 -6.83
CA ASP A 111 8.84 -12.98 -6.79
C ASP A 111 7.99 -13.42 -7.98
N MET A 112 6.90 -12.69 -8.26
CA MET A 112 6.05 -12.94 -9.43
C MET A 112 6.83 -12.80 -10.75
N ILE A 113 7.69 -11.80 -10.89
CA ILE A 113 8.55 -11.65 -12.08
C ILE A 113 9.49 -12.85 -12.20
N CYS A 114 10.09 -13.31 -11.10
CA CYS A 114 10.95 -14.48 -11.10
C CYS A 114 10.19 -15.75 -11.53
N ASP A 115 8.93 -15.91 -11.10
CA ASP A 115 8.04 -17.00 -11.54
C ASP A 115 7.80 -16.95 -13.05
N GLN A 116 7.42 -15.78 -13.58
CA GLN A 116 7.14 -15.61 -15.01
C GLN A 116 8.37 -15.88 -15.89
N LEU A 117 9.56 -15.57 -15.38
CA LEU A 117 10.83 -15.84 -16.07
C LEU A 117 11.36 -17.27 -15.85
N GLY A 118 10.71 -18.08 -15.01
CA GLY A 118 11.15 -19.44 -14.70
C GLY A 118 12.47 -19.50 -13.93
N LEU A 119 12.78 -18.47 -13.14
CA LEU A 119 14.02 -18.42 -12.36
C LEU A 119 13.97 -19.39 -11.19
N ILE A 120 15.07 -20.13 -11.01
CA ILE A 120 15.29 -21.07 -9.89
C ILE A 120 16.43 -20.57 -8.99
N ASN A 121 16.52 -21.10 -7.77
CA ASN A 121 17.55 -20.74 -6.78
C ASN A 121 17.62 -19.23 -6.51
N ARG A 122 16.45 -18.60 -6.34
CA ARG A 122 16.28 -17.17 -6.10
C ARG A 122 16.90 -16.76 -4.77
N LYS A 123 17.41 -15.54 -4.72
CA LYS A 123 17.89 -14.89 -3.51
C LYS A 123 17.58 -13.41 -3.58
N ILE A 124 17.45 -12.78 -2.41
CA ILE A 124 17.32 -11.32 -2.32
C ILE A 124 18.56 -10.69 -2.98
N LEU A 125 18.32 -9.78 -3.93
CA LEU A 125 19.38 -9.11 -4.68
C LEU A 125 20.10 -8.06 -3.82
N ILE A 126 19.33 -7.26 -3.09
CA ILE A 126 19.80 -6.19 -2.22
C ILE A 126 19.17 -6.38 -0.83
N PRO A 127 19.85 -7.08 0.10
CA PRO A 127 19.30 -7.30 1.44
C PRO A 127 19.27 -5.99 2.24
N GLN A 128 18.14 -5.72 2.91
CA GLN A 128 18.06 -4.64 3.88
C GLN A 128 18.85 -4.99 5.16
N SER A 129 19.56 -4.00 5.69
CA SER A 129 20.26 -4.11 6.98
C SER A 129 19.31 -3.91 8.15
N GLU A 130 19.69 -4.41 9.34
CA GLU A 130 18.99 -4.16 10.61
C GLU A 130 17.54 -4.65 10.75
N THR A 131 17.14 -5.62 9.93
CA THR A 131 15.78 -6.21 9.93
C THR A 131 15.48 -7.12 11.13
N ILE A 132 16.49 -7.46 11.94
CA ILE A 132 16.34 -8.30 13.13
C ILE A 132 16.82 -7.52 14.36
N LYS A 133 16.03 -7.56 15.44
CA LYS A 133 16.40 -6.98 16.74
C LYS A 133 16.46 -8.10 17.80
N LYS A 134 17.37 -7.96 18.77
CA LYS A 134 17.46 -8.87 19.93
C LYS A 134 16.73 -8.26 21.12
N LEU A 135 15.64 -8.87 21.55
CA LEU A 135 14.97 -8.53 22.81
C LEU A 135 15.62 -9.33 23.94
N THR A 136 16.11 -8.64 24.97
CA THR A 136 16.64 -9.28 26.18
C THR A 136 15.84 -8.78 27.37
N THR A 137 15.19 -9.69 28.08
CA THR A 137 14.43 -9.42 29.30
C THR A 137 15.05 -10.18 30.47
N TYR A 138 14.85 -9.66 31.68
CA TYR A 138 15.27 -10.30 32.93
C TYR A 138 14.04 -10.45 33.80
N VAL A 139 13.87 -11.63 34.38
CA VAL A 139 12.74 -11.99 35.24
C VAL A 139 13.28 -12.69 36.50
N PRO A 140 12.60 -12.57 37.65
CA PRO A 140 12.91 -13.38 38.83
C PRO A 140 12.96 -14.87 38.49
N ASN A 141 13.81 -15.64 39.17
CA ASN A 141 13.96 -17.07 38.88
C ASN A 141 12.66 -17.87 39.05
N ASP A 142 11.77 -17.40 39.91
CA ASP A 142 10.45 -17.96 40.19
C ASP A 142 9.34 -17.50 39.23
N GLU A 143 9.64 -16.57 38.32
CA GLU A 143 8.69 -15.99 37.35
C GLU A 143 9.17 -16.14 35.88
N ALA A 144 10.18 -16.98 35.63
CA ALA A 144 10.75 -17.25 34.31
C ALA A 144 9.91 -18.18 33.43
#